data_AF-L0DJ08-F1
#
_entry.id   AF-L0DJ08-F1
#
_cell.length_a   1.000
_cell.length_b   1.000
_cell.length_c   1.000
_cell.angle_alpha   90.00
_cell.angle_beta   90.00
_cell.angle_gamma   90.00
#
_symmetry.space_group_name_H-M   'P 1'
#
loop_
_entity.id
_entity.type
_entity.pdbx_description
1 polymer ?
#
loop_
_entity_poly.entity_id
_entity_poly.type
_entity_poly.pdbx_seq_one_letter_code
_entity_poly.pdbx_strand_id
1 'polypeptide(L)'
;MRFRFPVLGSLCLLSVSGCVPATPAATSTPPASTSTSALDPDQITQVSVINALMLGQYDGQMGIPEMLRYGNFGVGTLDHLDGELIVLDGKAYQVRGDGQVLEVGPDRSTPFVVVTSFDQDGAFPCPPVGSLTDLEAHLNESLAQKNNFVAIRVEARFRSLTLRSVHRQEPPYKPLAEVAKSQSVWTHENLSGTLVGIRSPAWVDGLNVPGYHWHFLSEDHKIGGHLLDCRVRDGRVRYDICGDWLLKLSESKEFNTTDLGRDLSRDLKRVESSRGQEDEVDAKK
;
A
#
# COMPACT_ATOMS: atom_id res chain seq x y z
N MET A 1 -16.70 58.00 71.84
CA MET A 1 -16.51 56.53 71.81
C MET A 1 -16.43 56.11 70.34
N ARG A 2 -15.22 55.73 69.86
CA ARG A 2 -14.92 54.94 68.63
C ARG A 2 -15.40 55.53 67.27
N PHE A 3 -14.69 55.55 66.14
CA PHE A 3 -13.31 55.35 65.67
C PHE A 3 -13.28 56.00 64.25
N ARG A 4 -12.20 56.71 63.90
CA ARG A 4 -11.83 57.18 62.53
C ARG A 4 -11.36 55.96 61.68
N PHE A 5 -11.26 55.89 60.34
CA PHE A 5 -10.73 56.73 59.23
C PHE A 5 -11.03 55.96 57.88
N PRO A 6 -10.57 56.37 56.68
CA PRO A 6 -10.75 57.62 55.92
C PRO A 6 -11.32 57.38 54.49
N VAL A 7 -11.87 58.42 53.86
CA VAL A 7 -12.16 58.46 52.42
C VAL A 7 -10.98 59.13 51.72
N LEU A 8 -10.30 58.39 50.83
CA LEU A 8 -9.18 58.89 50.03
C LEU A 8 -9.75 59.51 48.74
N GLY A 9 -9.64 60.83 48.62
CA GLY A 9 -9.92 61.56 47.37
C GLY A 9 -8.77 61.37 46.39
N SER A 10 -9.09 60.93 45.16
CA SER A 10 -8.12 60.84 44.07
C SER A 10 -8.37 61.95 43.05
N LEU A 11 -7.28 62.63 42.72
CA LEU A 11 -7.13 63.84 41.95
C LEU A 11 -7.30 63.56 40.45
N CYS A 12 -8.25 64.23 39.79
CA CYS A 12 -8.37 64.25 38.33
C CYS A 12 -7.23 65.09 37.73
N LEU A 13 -6.32 64.43 37.00
CA LEU A 13 -5.34 65.07 36.12
C LEU A 13 -5.80 64.88 34.66
N LEU A 14 -6.21 66.00 34.04
CA LEU A 14 -6.40 66.13 32.60
C LEU A 14 -5.02 66.14 31.93
N SER A 15 -4.70 65.11 31.15
CA SER A 15 -3.60 65.15 30.17
C SER A 15 -4.18 65.10 28.76
N VAL A 16 -3.88 66.16 28.01
CA VAL A 16 -4.26 66.36 26.62
C VAL A 16 -3.36 65.47 25.76
N SER A 17 -3.91 64.39 25.19
CA SER A 17 -3.15 63.50 24.30
C SER A 17 -3.28 64.01 22.87
N GLY A 18 -2.21 64.59 22.34
CA GLY A 18 -2.08 64.97 20.94
C GLY A 18 -1.87 63.74 20.06
N CYS A 19 -2.66 63.62 19.00
CA CYS A 19 -2.49 62.58 17.98
C CYS A 19 -1.21 62.85 17.16
N VAL A 20 -0.25 61.94 17.23
CA VAL A 20 0.83 61.81 16.25
C VAL A 20 0.42 60.67 15.29
N PRO A 21 0.41 60.87 13.96
CA PRO A 21 0.10 59.78 13.04
C PRO A 21 1.24 58.75 13.04
N ALA A 22 0.90 57.51 13.34
CA ALA A 22 1.82 56.38 13.34
C ALA A 22 2.19 55.99 11.90
N THR A 23 3.48 55.88 11.63
CA THR A 23 4.07 55.30 10.42
C THR A 23 3.62 53.83 10.30
N PRO A 24 3.19 53.34 9.12
CA PRO A 24 2.78 51.96 8.97
C PRO A 24 4.00 51.03 9.16
N ALA A 25 3.90 50.13 10.13
CA ALA A 25 4.86 49.07 10.35
C ALA A 25 4.86 48.14 9.12
N ALA A 26 6.05 47.88 8.58
CA ALA A 26 6.25 46.88 7.54
C ALA A 26 5.82 45.51 8.08
N THR A 27 4.79 44.94 7.48
CA THR A 27 4.36 43.56 7.71
C THR A 27 5.45 42.63 7.19
N SER A 28 6.33 42.16 8.07
CA SER A 28 7.21 41.04 7.79
C SER A 28 6.35 39.77 7.78
N THR A 29 5.96 39.33 6.59
CA THR A 29 5.40 38.00 6.37
C THR A 29 6.39 36.97 6.92
N PRO A 30 6.00 36.09 7.85
CA PRO A 30 6.86 34.98 8.24
C PRO A 30 7.11 34.12 7.00
N PRO A 31 8.34 33.61 6.78
CA PRO A 31 8.58 32.72 5.66
C PRO A 31 7.68 31.50 5.83
N ALA A 32 6.92 31.17 4.79
CA ALA A 32 6.20 29.91 4.71
C ALA A 32 7.24 28.79 4.85
N SER A 33 7.27 28.13 6.01
CA SER A 33 7.99 26.90 6.21
C SER A 33 7.30 25.83 5.34
N THR A 34 7.70 25.78 4.08
CA THR A 34 7.50 24.59 3.24
C THR A 34 8.50 23.55 3.75
N SER A 35 8.18 22.95 4.90
CA SER A 35 8.70 21.62 5.21
C SER A 35 8.00 20.67 4.25
N THR A 36 8.49 20.59 3.02
CA THR A 36 8.35 19.36 2.25
C THR A 36 9.09 18.32 3.09
N SER A 37 8.38 17.64 3.98
CA SER A 37 8.91 16.42 4.60
C SER A 37 9.37 15.58 3.43
N ALA A 38 10.69 15.37 3.31
CA ALA A 38 11.17 14.32 2.45
C ALA A 38 10.42 13.06 2.86
N LEU A 39 9.95 12.27 1.87
CA LEU A 39 9.39 10.97 2.17
C LEU A 39 10.44 10.20 2.94
N ASP A 40 10.03 9.62 4.06
CA ASP A 40 10.89 8.71 4.80
C ASP A 40 11.11 7.48 3.91
N PRO A 41 12.34 7.23 3.42
CA PRO A 41 12.61 6.11 2.51
C PRO A 41 12.21 4.77 3.13
N ASP A 42 12.26 4.65 4.46
CA ASP A 42 12.00 3.40 5.17
C ASP A 42 10.53 3.26 5.63
N GLN A 43 9.63 4.14 5.14
CA GLN A 43 8.20 4.10 5.45
C GLN A 43 7.40 3.30 4.42
N ILE A 44 6.72 2.26 4.87
CA ILE A 44 5.65 1.63 4.09
C ILE A 44 4.31 2.33 4.36
N THR A 45 3.64 2.75 3.30
CA THR A 45 2.30 3.33 3.37
C THR A 45 1.27 2.32 2.86
N GLN A 46 0.20 2.13 3.63
CA GLN A 46 -0.90 1.28 3.28
C GLN A 46 -2.22 2.06 3.30
N VAL A 47 -3.07 1.82 2.30
CA VAL A 47 -4.45 2.31 2.26
C VAL A 47 -5.39 1.17 2.63
N SER A 48 -6.30 1.43 3.59
CA SER A 48 -7.25 0.47 4.15
C SER A 48 -6.58 -0.75 4.80
N VAL A 49 -7.36 -1.75 5.19
CA VAL A 49 -6.89 -3.03 5.74
C VAL A 49 -7.39 -4.18 4.88
N ILE A 50 -6.63 -5.29 4.83
CA ILE A 50 -6.97 -6.43 3.98
C ILE A 50 -8.35 -7.02 4.32
N ASN A 51 -8.76 -7.02 5.60
CA ASN A 51 -10.08 -7.51 5.98
C ASN A 51 -11.23 -6.67 5.41
N ALA A 52 -11.05 -5.36 5.25
CA ALA A 52 -12.06 -4.51 4.61
C ALA A 52 -12.21 -4.88 3.13
N LEU A 53 -11.09 -5.09 2.44
CA LEU A 53 -11.09 -5.55 1.06
C LEU A 53 -11.74 -6.95 0.94
N MET A 54 -11.36 -7.90 1.81
CA MET A 54 -11.93 -9.25 1.83
C MET A 54 -13.45 -9.27 2.00
N LEU A 55 -13.99 -8.28 2.73
CA LEU A 55 -15.43 -8.14 2.98
C LEU A 55 -16.18 -7.32 1.93
N GLY A 56 -15.51 -6.89 0.85
CA GLY A 56 -16.16 -6.25 -0.29
C GLY A 56 -16.10 -4.73 -0.31
N GLN A 57 -15.28 -4.09 0.53
CA GLN A 57 -15.11 -2.64 0.50
C GLN A 57 -14.17 -2.24 -0.64
N TYR A 58 -14.71 -2.20 -1.86
CA TYR A 58 -13.95 -1.97 -3.10
C TYR A 58 -13.96 -0.53 -3.60
N ASP A 59 -14.71 0.36 -2.96
CA ASP A 59 -14.76 1.77 -3.34
C ASP A 59 -13.43 2.48 -2.99
N GLY A 60 -12.91 3.24 -3.94
CA GLY A 60 -11.63 3.91 -3.85
C GLY A 60 -11.55 4.91 -2.70
N GLN A 61 -10.47 4.83 -1.92
CA GLN A 61 -10.21 5.66 -0.73
C GLN A 61 -9.12 6.71 -0.95
N MET A 62 -8.20 6.45 -1.88
CA MET A 62 -7.10 7.37 -2.21
C MET A 62 -6.95 7.49 -3.72
N GLY A 63 -6.79 8.72 -4.22
CA GLY A 63 -6.51 8.97 -5.64
C GLY A 63 -5.10 8.53 -6.01
N ILE A 64 -4.91 8.00 -7.22
CA ILE A 64 -3.60 7.51 -7.69
C ILE A 64 -2.51 8.61 -7.67
N PRO A 65 -2.78 9.88 -8.06
CA PRO A 65 -1.79 10.94 -7.93
C PRO A 65 -1.37 11.23 -6.48
N GLU A 66 -2.27 11.06 -5.51
CA GLU A 66 -1.94 11.20 -4.10
C GLU A 66 -1.14 10.01 -3.61
N MET A 67 -1.56 8.79 -3.98
CA MET A 67 -0.86 7.54 -3.63
C MET A 67 0.60 7.56 -4.09
N LEU A 68 0.87 8.03 -5.32
CA LEU A 68 2.24 8.13 -5.85
C LEU A 68 3.11 9.15 -5.11
N ARG A 69 2.54 9.99 -4.23
CA ARG A 69 3.32 10.83 -3.32
C ARG A 69 3.85 10.06 -2.12
N TYR A 70 3.33 8.87 -1.81
CA TYR A 70 3.79 8.05 -0.69
C TYR A 70 4.80 6.98 -1.12
N GLY A 71 4.82 6.59 -2.40
CA GLY A 71 5.75 5.58 -2.87
C GLY A 71 5.82 5.45 -4.38
N ASN A 72 6.92 4.84 -4.83
CA ASN A 72 7.24 4.58 -6.23
C ASN A 72 7.25 3.07 -6.56
N PHE A 73 6.96 2.23 -5.56
CA PHE A 73 7.01 0.77 -5.64
C PHE A 73 5.93 0.15 -4.74
N GLY A 74 5.19 -0.84 -5.24
CA GLY A 74 4.19 -1.53 -4.43
C GLY A 74 3.10 -2.25 -5.22
N VAL A 75 2.13 -2.80 -4.48
CA VAL A 75 1.07 -3.66 -4.99
C VAL A 75 -0.29 -3.29 -4.38
N GLY A 76 -1.38 -3.60 -5.09
CA GLY A 76 -2.73 -3.37 -4.60
C GLY A 76 -3.78 -3.64 -5.66
N THR A 77 -4.91 -2.95 -5.57
CA THR A 77 -5.98 -3.00 -6.59
C THR A 77 -6.51 -1.60 -6.88
N LEU A 78 -7.45 -1.48 -7.80
CA LEU A 78 -8.11 -0.22 -8.14
C LEU A 78 -9.56 -0.22 -7.66
N ASP A 79 -10.14 0.98 -7.65
CA ASP A 79 -11.55 1.22 -7.39
C ASP A 79 -12.45 0.21 -8.12
N HIS A 80 -13.49 -0.27 -7.43
CA HIS A 80 -14.34 -1.40 -7.84
C HIS A 80 -13.61 -2.74 -8.03
N LEU A 81 -12.44 -2.93 -7.40
CA LEU A 81 -11.60 -4.11 -7.59
C LEU A 81 -11.33 -4.36 -9.08
N ASP A 82 -11.13 -3.28 -9.85
CA ASP A 82 -10.92 -3.33 -11.29
C ASP A 82 -9.48 -3.76 -11.62
N GLY A 83 -9.20 -5.04 -11.40
CA GLY A 83 -7.90 -5.64 -11.69
C GLY A 83 -6.81 -5.35 -10.66
N GLU A 84 -5.59 -5.71 -11.02
CA GLU A 84 -4.41 -5.60 -10.16
C GLU A 84 -3.70 -4.26 -10.39
N LEU A 85 -3.26 -3.62 -9.30
CA LEU A 85 -2.44 -2.42 -9.34
C LEU A 85 -0.98 -2.79 -9.08
N ILE A 86 -0.09 -2.33 -9.96
CA ILE A 86 1.36 -2.47 -9.82
C ILE A 86 1.96 -1.08 -9.84
N VAL A 87 2.70 -0.72 -8.80
CA VAL A 87 3.48 0.51 -8.76
C VAL A 87 4.94 0.14 -8.95
N LEU A 88 5.55 0.67 -10.01
CA LEU A 88 6.95 0.40 -10.35
C LEU A 88 7.59 1.65 -10.96
N ASP A 89 8.74 2.04 -10.42
CA ASP A 89 9.54 3.18 -10.89
C ASP A 89 8.71 4.48 -10.99
N GLY A 90 7.81 4.69 -10.01
CA GLY A 90 6.98 5.90 -9.90
C GLY A 90 5.76 5.93 -10.83
N LYS A 91 5.49 4.83 -11.53
CA LYS A 91 4.32 4.67 -12.40
C LYS A 91 3.37 3.63 -11.85
N ALA A 92 2.08 3.86 -12.06
CA ALA A 92 1.02 2.92 -11.73
C ALA A 92 0.52 2.20 -12.98
N TYR A 93 0.43 0.88 -12.92
CA TYR A 93 -0.08 0.02 -13.98
C TYR A 93 -1.28 -0.78 -13.47
N GLN A 94 -2.33 -0.84 -14.28
CA GLN A 94 -3.48 -1.69 -14.09
C GLN A 94 -3.31 -2.94 -14.95
N VAL A 95 -3.48 -4.11 -14.34
CA VAL A 95 -3.70 -5.36 -15.06
C VAL A 95 -5.17 -5.70 -14.92
N ARG A 96 -5.91 -5.66 -16.02
CA ARG A 96 -7.36 -5.91 -16.01
C ARG A 96 -7.65 -7.41 -15.97
N GLY A 97 -8.87 -7.77 -15.57
CA GLY A 97 -9.35 -9.16 -15.61
C GLY A 97 -9.33 -9.83 -16.99
N ASP A 98 -9.21 -9.05 -18.09
CA ASP A 98 -9.02 -9.58 -19.45
C ASP A 98 -7.52 -9.74 -19.84
N GLY A 99 -6.60 -9.43 -18.93
CA GLY A 99 -5.15 -9.54 -19.11
C GLY A 99 -4.50 -8.29 -19.72
N GLN A 100 -5.28 -7.26 -20.08
CA GLN A 100 -4.73 -6.03 -20.63
C GLN A 100 -4.00 -5.22 -19.55
N VAL A 101 -2.78 -4.79 -19.87
CA VAL A 101 -2.00 -3.87 -19.04
C VAL A 101 -2.19 -2.43 -19.54
N LEU A 102 -2.52 -1.52 -18.63
CA LEU A 102 -2.73 -0.09 -18.91
C LEU A 102 -1.95 0.76 -17.90
N GLU A 103 -1.35 1.87 -18.34
CA GLU A 103 -0.87 2.89 -17.40
C GLU A 103 -2.08 3.61 -16.78
N VAL A 104 -2.07 3.80 -15.46
CA VAL A 104 -3.22 4.30 -14.71
C VAL A 104 -3.29 5.83 -14.78
N GLY A 105 -4.45 6.35 -15.20
CA GLY A 105 -4.72 7.78 -15.29
C GLY A 105 -4.92 8.46 -13.92
N PRO A 106 -4.86 9.81 -13.87
CA PRO A 106 -4.94 10.58 -12.63
C PRO A 106 -6.34 10.64 -12.00
N ASP A 107 -7.37 10.22 -12.75
CA ASP A 107 -8.78 10.17 -12.35
C ASP A 107 -9.16 8.89 -11.60
N ARG A 108 -8.22 7.97 -11.46
CA ARG A 108 -8.42 6.69 -10.78
C ARG A 108 -8.07 6.77 -9.29
N SER A 109 -8.63 5.84 -8.53
CA SER A 109 -8.40 5.69 -7.09
C SER A 109 -8.22 4.21 -6.73
N THR A 110 -7.77 3.95 -5.50
CA THR A 110 -7.54 2.61 -4.95
C THR A 110 -8.26 2.42 -3.62
N PRO A 111 -8.90 1.25 -3.39
CA PRO A 111 -9.47 0.88 -2.09
C PRO A 111 -8.44 0.23 -1.16
N PHE A 112 -7.37 -0.33 -1.73
CA PHE A 112 -6.31 -1.02 -1.00
C PHE A 112 -5.02 -1.03 -1.83
N VAL A 113 -3.95 -0.53 -1.23
CA VAL A 113 -2.60 -0.54 -1.80
C VAL A 113 -1.57 -0.52 -0.68
N VAL A 114 -0.41 -1.10 -0.94
CA VAL A 114 0.77 -1.06 -0.09
C VAL A 114 1.94 -0.56 -0.95
N VAL A 115 2.50 0.60 -0.60
CA VAL A 115 3.59 1.25 -1.34
C VAL A 115 4.70 1.73 -0.42
N THR A 116 5.90 1.85 -0.97
CA THR A 116 7.04 2.52 -0.34
C THR A 116 7.81 3.34 -1.39
N SER A 117 8.62 4.29 -0.93
CA SER A 117 9.63 4.93 -1.76
C SER A 117 10.87 4.04 -1.79
N PHE A 118 10.89 3.06 -2.68
CA PHE A 118 11.90 2.00 -2.72
C PHE A 118 13.33 2.57 -2.73
N ASP A 119 14.04 2.35 -1.63
CA ASP A 119 15.44 2.69 -1.44
C ASP A 119 16.24 1.42 -1.18
N GLN A 120 17.23 1.15 -2.03
CA GLN A 120 17.84 -0.18 -2.07
C GLN A 120 18.85 -0.38 -0.94
N ASP A 121 18.46 -1.10 0.11
CA ASP A 121 19.36 -1.55 1.18
C ASP A 121 20.38 -2.59 0.71
N GLY A 122 19.96 -3.48 -0.19
CA GLY A 122 20.80 -4.58 -0.61
C GLY A 122 20.33 -5.29 -1.87
N ALA A 123 21.21 -6.15 -2.38
CA ALA A 123 20.94 -6.96 -3.56
C ALA A 123 21.75 -8.26 -3.54
N PHE A 124 21.19 -9.30 -4.16
CA PHE A 124 21.85 -10.59 -4.37
C PHE A 124 21.35 -11.26 -5.67
N PRO A 125 22.09 -12.24 -6.22
CA PRO A 125 21.63 -12.98 -7.38
C PRO A 125 20.34 -13.76 -7.09
N CYS A 126 19.38 -13.74 -8.01
CA CYS A 126 18.26 -14.67 -7.96
C CYS A 126 18.67 -15.96 -8.70
N PRO A 127 18.84 -17.09 -8.00
CA PRO A 127 19.20 -18.34 -8.64
C PRO A 127 18.03 -18.90 -9.48
N PRO A 128 18.28 -19.92 -10.31
CA PRO A 128 17.21 -20.71 -10.88
C PRO A 128 16.38 -21.36 -9.77
N VAL A 129 15.06 -21.25 -9.85
CA VAL A 129 14.12 -21.88 -8.89
C VAL A 129 12.97 -22.58 -9.64
N GLY A 130 12.46 -23.67 -9.06
CA GLY A 130 11.45 -24.53 -9.69
C GLY A 130 10.00 -24.16 -9.40
N SER A 131 9.78 -23.29 -8.41
CA SER A 131 8.47 -22.84 -7.95
C SER A 131 8.58 -21.51 -7.20
N LEU A 132 7.43 -20.86 -6.96
CA LEU A 132 7.35 -19.72 -6.04
C LEU A 132 7.75 -20.12 -4.61
N THR A 133 7.46 -21.35 -4.17
CA THR A 133 7.88 -21.83 -2.83
C THR A 133 9.40 -21.82 -2.70
N ASP A 134 10.10 -22.29 -3.73
CA ASP A 134 11.57 -22.31 -3.75
C ASP A 134 12.15 -20.90 -3.76
N LEU A 135 11.52 -19.96 -4.49
CA LEU A 135 11.89 -18.55 -4.46
C LEU A 135 11.72 -17.95 -3.05
N GLU A 136 10.56 -18.15 -2.42
CA GLU A 136 10.27 -17.65 -1.08
C GLU A 136 11.20 -18.26 -0.02
N ALA A 137 11.53 -19.56 -0.14
CA ALA A 137 12.50 -20.22 0.72
C ALA A 137 13.89 -19.59 0.59
N HIS A 138 14.35 -19.36 -0.64
CA HIS A 138 15.62 -18.69 -0.89
C HIS A 138 15.67 -17.25 -0.33
N LEU A 139 14.57 -16.50 -0.48
CA LEU A 139 14.43 -15.16 0.11
C LEU A 139 14.43 -15.20 1.64
N ASN A 140 13.80 -16.19 2.26
CA ASN A 140 13.79 -16.38 3.72
C ASN A 140 15.17 -16.72 4.28
N GLU A 141 15.98 -17.48 3.54
CA GLU A 141 17.37 -17.77 3.91
C GLU A 141 18.26 -16.53 3.78
N SER A 142 18.00 -15.70 2.78
CA SER A 142 18.83 -14.53 2.45
C SER A 142 18.47 -13.26 3.25
N LEU A 143 17.23 -13.15 3.74
CA LEU A 143 16.71 -11.96 4.41
C LEU A 143 16.25 -12.27 5.84
N ALA A 144 17.04 -11.87 6.83
CA ALA A 144 16.83 -12.21 8.24
C ALA A 144 15.62 -11.53 8.90
N GLN A 145 15.09 -10.45 8.32
CA GLN A 145 14.04 -9.61 8.90
C GLN A 145 12.68 -10.31 8.92
N LYS A 146 12.24 -10.80 10.08
CA LYS A 146 10.94 -11.47 10.23
C LYS A 146 9.80 -10.55 10.67
N ASN A 147 10.15 -9.41 11.27
CA ASN A 147 9.21 -8.53 11.94
C ASN A 147 9.08 -7.14 11.31
N ASN A 148 9.88 -6.84 10.29
CA ASN A 148 9.78 -5.65 9.45
C ASN A 148 9.06 -6.01 8.15
N PHE A 149 8.44 -5.01 7.54
CA PHE A 149 8.09 -5.12 6.13
C PHE A 149 9.36 -5.13 5.29
N VAL A 150 9.34 -5.84 4.16
CA VAL A 150 10.43 -5.80 3.18
C VAL A 150 9.81 -5.63 1.80
N ALA A 151 10.16 -4.54 1.10
CA ALA A 151 9.86 -4.39 -0.31
C ALA A 151 10.94 -5.12 -1.13
N ILE A 152 10.51 -5.93 -2.10
CA ILE A 152 11.40 -6.84 -2.83
C ILE A 152 11.13 -6.72 -4.32
N ARG A 153 12.15 -6.29 -5.07
CA ARG A 153 12.17 -6.23 -6.52
C ARG A 153 12.98 -7.39 -7.07
N VAL A 154 12.35 -8.26 -7.86
CA VAL A 154 13.06 -9.35 -8.56
C VAL A 154 13.00 -9.10 -10.05
N GLU A 155 14.13 -8.72 -10.64
CA GLU A 155 14.25 -8.62 -12.10
C GLU A 155 14.86 -9.90 -12.63
N ALA A 156 14.09 -10.63 -13.43
CA ALA A 156 14.49 -11.97 -13.80
C ALA A 156 13.93 -12.39 -15.16
N ARG A 157 14.50 -13.49 -15.64
CA ARG A 157 14.03 -14.24 -16.81
C ARG A 157 13.32 -15.48 -16.27
N PHE A 158 12.08 -15.68 -16.67
CA PHE A 158 11.21 -16.73 -16.18
C PHE A 158 11.01 -17.78 -17.26
N ARG A 159 11.15 -19.05 -16.88
CA ARG A 159 10.74 -20.17 -17.73
C ARG A 159 9.22 -20.21 -17.84
N SER A 160 8.53 -20.01 -16.72
CA SER A 160 7.08 -19.89 -16.66
C SER A 160 6.63 -18.98 -15.52
N LEU A 161 5.47 -18.36 -15.70
CA LEU A 161 4.76 -17.55 -14.70
C LEU A 161 3.27 -17.93 -14.76
N THR A 162 2.65 -18.13 -13.62
CA THR A 162 1.19 -18.24 -13.50
C THR A 162 0.68 -16.99 -12.79
N LEU A 163 -0.17 -16.24 -13.48
CA LEU A 163 -0.68 -14.95 -13.05
C LEU A 163 -2.21 -15.00 -12.95
N ARG A 164 -2.79 -14.18 -12.07
CA ARG A 164 -4.23 -13.91 -12.05
C ARG A 164 -4.54 -12.43 -12.12
N SER A 165 -5.74 -12.13 -12.58
CA SER A 165 -6.37 -10.83 -12.38
C SER A 165 -7.87 -10.99 -12.15
N VAL A 166 -8.44 -10.08 -11.37
CA VAL A 166 -9.88 -9.98 -11.14
C VAL A 166 -10.55 -8.99 -12.10
N HIS A 167 -11.84 -9.20 -12.38
CA HIS A 167 -12.65 -8.26 -13.16
C HIS A 167 -13.20 -7.16 -12.25
N ARG A 168 -13.49 -5.98 -12.82
CA ARG A 168 -14.27 -4.93 -12.15
C ARG A 168 -15.56 -5.49 -11.56
N GLN A 169 -15.89 -5.05 -10.35
CA GLN A 169 -17.10 -5.38 -9.63
C GLN A 169 -18.11 -4.24 -9.67
N GLU A 170 -19.39 -4.56 -9.49
CA GLU A 170 -20.45 -3.57 -9.35
C GLU A 170 -21.22 -3.82 -8.05
N PRO A 171 -21.72 -2.77 -7.36
CA PRO A 171 -22.55 -2.94 -6.19
C PRO A 171 -23.83 -3.76 -6.46
N PRO A 172 -24.33 -4.53 -5.48
CA PRO A 172 -23.72 -4.80 -4.18
C PRO A 172 -22.49 -5.72 -4.33
N TYR A 173 -21.37 -5.31 -3.72
CA TYR A 173 -20.12 -6.05 -3.80
C TYR A 173 -20.19 -7.38 -3.06
N LYS A 174 -19.53 -8.39 -3.63
CA LYS A 174 -19.37 -9.71 -3.01
C LYS A 174 -18.04 -9.78 -2.25
N PRO A 175 -17.92 -10.62 -1.21
CA PRO A 175 -16.64 -10.91 -0.57
C PRO A 175 -15.59 -11.36 -1.59
N LEU A 176 -14.32 -11.01 -1.36
CA LEU A 176 -13.24 -11.23 -2.33
C LEU A 176 -13.06 -12.71 -2.66
N ALA A 177 -13.27 -13.58 -1.68
CA ALA A 177 -13.19 -15.02 -1.85
C ALA A 177 -14.29 -15.62 -2.73
N GLU A 178 -15.39 -14.88 -2.97
CA GLU A 178 -16.40 -15.20 -3.99
C GLU A 178 -16.01 -14.64 -5.36
N VAL A 179 -15.46 -13.43 -5.42
CA VAL A 179 -14.98 -12.80 -6.67
C VAL A 179 -13.85 -13.60 -7.30
N ALA A 180 -12.90 -14.07 -6.49
CA ALA A 180 -11.74 -14.85 -6.93
C ALA A 180 -12.12 -16.18 -7.60
N LYS A 181 -13.34 -16.70 -7.40
CA LYS A 181 -13.82 -17.92 -8.10
C LYS A 181 -13.99 -17.71 -9.61
N SER A 182 -14.19 -16.46 -10.04
CA SER A 182 -14.31 -16.06 -11.45
C SER A 182 -13.12 -15.21 -11.92
N GLN A 183 -11.98 -15.30 -11.23
CA GLN A 183 -10.75 -14.64 -11.69
C GLN A 183 -10.26 -15.25 -12.99
N SER A 184 -9.56 -14.45 -13.79
CA SER A 184 -8.82 -14.97 -14.92
C SER A 184 -7.45 -15.44 -14.46
N VAL A 185 -7.02 -16.60 -14.95
CA VAL A 185 -5.71 -17.19 -14.65
C VAL A 185 -5.02 -17.53 -15.96
N TRP A 186 -3.75 -17.14 -16.08
CA TRP A 186 -2.95 -17.38 -17.27
C TRP A 186 -1.58 -17.92 -16.89
N THR A 187 -1.08 -18.85 -17.70
CA THR A 187 0.32 -19.28 -17.64
C THR A 187 1.04 -18.76 -18.88
N HIS A 188 2.12 -18.05 -18.66
CA HIS A 188 3.02 -17.56 -19.71
C HIS A 188 4.37 -18.22 -19.58
N GLU A 189 5.05 -18.39 -20.72
CA GLU A 189 6.39 -18.98 -20.78
C GLU A 189 7.40 -18.00 -21.35
N ASN A 190 8.66 -18.15 -20.93
CA ASN A 190 9.80 -17.43 -21.49
C ASN A 190 9.67 -15.90 -21.47
N LEU A 191 9.22 -15.35 -20.34
CA LEU A 191 9.09 -13.90 -20.13
C LEU A 191 10.30 -13.33 -19.38
N SER A 192 10.62 -12.07 -19.65
CA SER A 192 11.49 -11.25 -18.80
C SER A 192 10.64 -10.15 -18.18
N GLY A 193 10.94 -9.77 -16.94
CA GLY A 193 10.20 -8.72 -16.26
C GLY A 193 10.58 -8.59 -14.79
N THR A 194 9.72 -7.92 -14.06
CA THR A 194 9.92 -7.55 -12.66
C THR A 194 8.81 -8.13 -11.79
N LEU A 195 9.18 -8.86 -10.75
CA LEU A 195 8.29 -9.08 -9.61
C LEU A 195 8.41 -7.89 -8.66
N VAL A 196 7.25 -7.37 -8.28
CA VAL A 196 7.05 -6.32 -7.30
C VAL A 196 6.41 -6.99 -6.09
N GLY A 197 7.14 -7.07 -4.98
CA GLY A 197 6.69 -7.80 -3.80
C GLY A 197 6.77 -6.99 -2.52
N ILE A 198 5.80 -7.23 -1.65
CA ILE A 198 5.85 -6.83 -0.25
C ILE A 198 5.86 -8.10 0.60
N ARG A 199 6.88 -8.25 1.44
CA ARG A 199 6.90 -9.26 2.50
C ARG A 199 6.43 -8.62 3.80
N SER A 200 5.24 -8.98 4.26
CA SER A 200 4.69 -8.47 5.51
C SER A 200 4.97 -9.44 6.67
N PRO A 201 5.22 -8.94 7.89
CA PRO A 201 5.37 -9.77 9.08
C PRO A 201 4.14 -10.62 9.38
N ALA A 202 4.32 -11.75 10.07
CA ALA A 202 3.20 -12.63 10.43
C ALA A 202 2.16 -11.96 11.36
N TRP A 203 2.56 -10.95 12.14
CA TRP A 203 1.71 -10.29 13.14
C TRP A 203 0.70 -9.29 12.54
N VAL A 204 0.77 -9.01 11.23
CA VAL A 204 -0.14 -8.06 10.54
C VAL A 204 -1.45 -8.71 10.08
N ASP A 205 -1.78 -9.90 10.58
CA ASP A 205 -2.99 -10.62 10.18
C ASP A 205 -4.25 -9.76 10.33
N GLY A 206 -5.13 -9.83 9.33
CA GLY A 206 -6.30 -8.96 9.17
C GLY A 206 -6.01 -7.50 8.80
N LEU A 207 -4.78 -7.02 8.96
CA LEU A 207 -4.34 -5.68 8.55
C LEU A 207 -3.76 -5.68 7.14
N ASN A 208 -2.87 -6.61 6.81
CA ASN A 208 -2.26 -6.79 5.50
C ASN A 208 -2.12 -8.30 5.18
N VAL A 209 -1.60 -8.66 4.01
CA VAL A 209 -1.32 -10.05 3.61
C VAL A 209 -0.04 -10.53 4.30
N PRO A 210 -0.10 -11.48 5.26
CA PRO A 210 1.09 -11.99 5.93
C PRO A 210 1.95 -12.82 4.98
N GLY A 211 3.27 -12.71 5.10
CA GLY A 211 4.20 -13.37 4.18
C GLY A 211 4.36 -12.56 2.89
N TYR A 212 4.48 -13.23 1.75
CA TYR A 212 4.77 -12.55 0.48
C TYR A 212 3.49 -12.27 -0.31
N HIS A 213 3.41 -11.04 -0.83
CA HIS A 213 2.39 -10.60 -1.77
C HIS A 213 3.08 -10.07 -3.02
N TRP A 214 2.90 -10.77 -4.15
CA TRP A 214 3.67 -10.56 -5.38
C TRP A 214 2.78 -10.17 -6.55
N HIS A 215 3.12 -9.09 -7.23
CA HIS A 215 2.66 -8.81 -8.57
C HIS A 215 3.82 -8.92 -9.58
N PHE A 216 3.49 -9.12 -10.85
CA PHE A 216 4.46 -9.20 -11.95
C PHE A 216 4.12 -8.19 -13.04
N LEU A 217 5.15 -7.57 -13.62
CA LEU A 217 5.07 -6.79 -14.85
C LEU A 217 6.19 -7.20 -15.80
N SER A 218 5.83 -7.61 -17.02
CA SER A 218 6.77 -7.94 -18.10
C SER A 218 7.56 -6.71 -18.55
N GLU A 219 8.77 -6.92 -19.09
CA GLU A 219 9.69 -5.86 -19.53
C GLU A 219 9.09 -4.91 -20.59
N ASP A 220 8.20 -5.41 -21.45
CA ASP A 220 7.50 -4.60 -22.46
C ASP A 220 6.17 -4.01 -21.96
N HIS A 221 5.86 -4.22 -20.67
CA HIS A 221 4.65 -3.80 -19.97
C HIS A 221 3.33 -4.29 -20.64
N LYS A 222 3.34 -5.44 -21.34
CA LYS A 222 2.13 -5.97 -21.99
C LYS A 222 1.46 -7.12 -21.24
N ILE A 223 2.20 -7.78 -20.37
CA ILE A 223 1.75 -8.90 -19.53
C ILE A 223 2.03 -8.55 -18.07
N GLY A 224 1.06 -8.81 -17.20
CA GLY A 224 1.21 -8.64 -15.77
C GLY A 224 0.13 -9.37 -14.98
N GLY A 225 0.13 -9.19 -13.67
CA GLY A 225 -0.93 -9.63 -12.77
C GLY A 225 -0.41 -10.01 -11.39
N HIS A 226 -1.31 -10.51 -10.55
CA HIS A 226 -0.95 -11.11 -9.26
C HIS A 226 -0.30 -12.47 -9.48
N LEU A 227 0.84 -12.72 -8.85
CA LEU A 227 1.61 -13.94 -9.05
C LEU A 227 1.02 -15.11 -8.23
N LEU A 228 0.73 -16.22 -8.89
CA LEU A 228 0.34 -17.47 -8.25
C LEU A 228 1.47 -18.49 -8.19
N ASP A 229 2.33 -18.55 -9.22
CA ASP A 229 3.51 -19.40 -9.24
C ASP A 229 4.55 -18.91 -10.27
N CYS A 230 5.82 -19.30 -10.12
CA CYS A 230 6.88 -18.95 -11.06
C CYS A 230 7.97 -20.03 -11.16
N ARG A 231 8.66 -20.04 -12.31
CA ARG A 231 9.92 -20.77 -12.51
C ARG A 231 10.99 -19.79 -12.97
N VAL A 232 11.88 -19.39 -12.09
CA VAL A 232 12.96 -18.45 -12.41
C VAL A 232 14.09 -19.19 -13.12
N ARG A 233 14.60 -18.63 -14.22
CA ARG A 233 15.84 -19.10 -14.84
C ARG A 233 17.05 -18.48 -14.16
N ASP A 234 17.05 -17.15 -14.02
CA ASP A 234 18.10 -16.36 -13.42
C ASP A 234 17.61 -14.91 -13.29
N GLY A 235 18.19 -14.16 -12.36
CA GLY A 235 17.88 -12.74 -12.18
C GLY A 235 18.65 -12.10 -11.06
N ARG A 236 18.11 -10.98 -10.57
CA ARG A 236 18.64 -10.23 -9.43
C ARG A 236 17.52 -9.85 -8.48
N VAL A 237 17.75 -10.10 -7.19
CA VAL A 237 16.91 -9.60 -6.12
C VAL A 237 17.50 -8.29 -5.61
N ARG A 238 16.63 -7.30 -5.41
CA ARG A 238 16.91 -6.05 -4.70
C ARG A 238 15.86 -5.90 -3.61
N TYR A 239 16.25 -5.42 -2.44
CA TYR A 239 15.33 -5.29 -1.32
C TYR A 239 15.56 -4.00 -0.55
N ASP A 240 14.53 -3.63 0.19
CA ASP A 240 14.40 -2.43 1.02
C ASP A 240 13.64 -2.85 2.31
N ILE A 241 14.21 -2.58 3.48
CA ILE A 241 13.66 -2.92 4.80
C ILE A 241 12.93 -1.69 5.35
N CYS A 242 11.60 -1.77 5.40
CA CYS A 242 10.80 -0.66 5.90
C CYS A 242 10.62 -0.77 7.43
N GLY A 243 11.10 0.26 8.14
CA GLY A 243 11.03 0.37 9.60
C GLY A 243 9.73 1.01 10.11
N ASP A 244 9.15 1.90 9.32
CA ASP A 244 7.96 2.67 9.69
C ASP A 244 6.74 2.25 8.88
N TRP A 245 5.56 2.31 9.50
CA TRP A 245 4.29 1.96 8.86
C TRP A 245 3.25 3.06 9.03
N LEU A 246 2.81 3.62 7.91
CA LEU A 246 1.70 4.57 7.83
C LEU A 246 0.46 3.87 7.29
N LEU A 247 -0.52 3.65 8.16
CA LEU A 247 -1.82 3.08 7.79
C LEU A 247 -2.86 4.19 7.61
N LYS A 248 -3.44 4.30 6.41
CA LYS A 248 -4.54 5.23 6.08
C LYS A 248 -5.87 4.49 6.17
N LEU A 249 -6.72 4.87 7.11
CA LEU A 249 -8.03 4.25 7.32
C LEU A 249 -9.15 5.06 6.65
N SER A 250 -10.20 4.36 6.24
CA SER A 250 -11.42 4.99 5.73
C SER A 250 -12.22 5.65 6.84
N GLU A 251 -12.74 6.84 6.58
CA GLU A 251 -13.71 7.51 7.46
C GLU A 251 -15.17 7.14 7.12
N SER A 252 -15.37 6.23 6.15
CA SER A 252 -16.72 5.85 5.70
C SER A 252 -17.54 5.20 6.82
N LYS A 253 -18.86 5.35 6.76
CA LYS A 253 -19.78 4.70 7.70
C LYS A 253 -19.68 3.18 7.64
N GLU A 254 -19.50 2.64 6.43
CA GLU A 254 -19.36 1.19 6.22
C GLU A 254 -18.11 0.64 6.91
N PHE A 255 -16.95 1.27 6.71
CA PHE A 255 -15.71 0.89 7.40
C PHE A 255 -15.89 0.91 8.93
N ASN A 256 -16.48 1.98 9.47
CA ASN A 256 -16.67 2.16 10.91
C ASN A 256 -17.67 1.17 11.55
N THR A 257 -18.57 0.56 10.77
CA THR A 257 -19.62 -0.34 11.29
C THR A 257 -19.39 -1.81 10.95
N THR A 258 -18.43 -2.11 10.07
CA THR A 258 -18.09 -3.47 9.68
C THR A 258 -17.28 -4.17 10.78
N ASP A 259 -17.61 -5.43 11.08
CA ASP A 259 -16.79 -6.27 11.95
C ASP A 259 -15.54 -6.77 11.20
N LEU A 260 -14.48 -5.96 11.27
CA LEU A 260 -13.18 -6.24 10.67
C LEU A 260 -12.31 -7.19 11.53
N GLY A 261 -12.74 -7.54 12.74
CA GLY A 261 -12.01 -8.43 13.66
C GLY A 261 -12.21 -9.92 13.38
N ARG A 262 -13.00 -10.26 12.35
CA ARG A 262 -13.25 -11.64 11.93
C ARG A 262 -11.96 -12.30 11.43
N ASP A 263 -11.77 -13.55 11.81
CA ASP A 263 -10.71 -14.38 11.23
C ASP A 263 -11.08 -14.74 9.78
N LEU A 264 -10.38 -14.12 8.83
CA LEU A 264 -10.49 -14.36 7.40
C LEU A 264 -9.23 -15.00 6.82
N SER A 265 -8.31 -15.46 7.67
CA SER A 265 -6.97 -15.95 7.27
C SER A 265 -7.04 -17.10 6.25
N ARG A 266 -7.98 -18.03 6.42
CA ARG A 266 -8.22 -19.13 5.47
C ARG A 266 -8.70 -18.63 4.10
N ASP A 267 -9.65 -17.70 4.09
CA ASP A 267 -10.17 -17.14 2.85
C ASP A 267 -9.13 -16.28 2.15
N LEU A 268 -8.34 -15.53 2.91
CA LEU A 268 -7.24 -14.73 2.40
C LEU A 268 -6.18 -15.62 1.73
N LYS A 269 -5.73 -16.69 2.40
CA LYS A 269 -4.79 -17.67 1.81
C LYS A 269 -5.33 -18.25 0.50
N ARG A 270 -6.64 -18.51 0.42
CA ARG A 270 -7.30 -19.04 -0.80
C ARG A 270 -7.37 -18.03 -1.94
N VAL A 271 -7.49 -16.73 -1.65
CA VAL A 271 -7.48 -15.67 -2.65
C VAL A 271 -6.05 -15.39 -3.14
N GLU A 272 -5.10 -15.29 -2.22
CA GLU A 272 -3.74 -14.83 -2.54
C GLU A 272 -2.82 -15.95 -3.06
N SER A 273 -3.21 -17.22 -2.94
CA SER A 273 -2.42 -18.35 -3.42
C SER A 273 -3.25 -19.34 -4.24
N SER A 274 -2.63 -19.93 -5.27
CA SER A 274 -3.16 -21.14 -5.93
C SER A 274 -3.22 -22.35 -4.97
N ARG A 275 -2.45 -22.29 -3.88
CA ARG A 275 -2.24 -23.36 -2.88
C ARG A 275 -3.41 -23.54 -1.92
N GLY A 276 -4.32 -22.57 -1.81
CA GLY A 276 -5.49 -22.67 -0.93
C GLY A 276 -6.48 -23.79 -1.31
N GLN A 277 -6.32 -24.42 -2.49
CA GLN A 277 -7.12 -25.58 -2.91
C GLN A 277 -6.47 -26.94 -2.55
N GLU A 278 -5.15 -27.03 -2.38
CA GLU A 278 -4.46 -28.30 -2.09
C GLU A 278 -4.66 -28.75 -0.64
N ASP A 279 -4.68 -27.81 0.32
CA ASP A 279 -4.92 -28.10 1.73
C ASP A 279 -6.33 -28.69 2.00
N GLU A 280 -7.30 -28.54 1.08
CA GLU A 280 -8.64 -29.11 1.20
C GLU A 280 -8.69 -30.61 0.87
N VAL A 281 -7.72 -31.11 0.11
CA VAL A 281 -7.62 -32.54 -0.26
C VAL A 281 -7.02 -33.34 0.90
N ASP A 282 -6.09 -32.76 1.65
CA ASP A 282 -5.44 -33.41 2.79
C ASP A 282 -6.24 -33.28 4.10
N ALA A 283 -7.09 -32.25 4.25
CA ALA A 283 -8.00 -32.15 5.39
C ALA A 283 -9.26 -33.05 5.28
N LYS A 284 -9.46 -33.72 4.14
CA LYS A 284 -10.57 -34.66 3.87
C LYS A 284 -10.11 -36.13 3.79
N LYS A 285 -8.84 -36.42 4.10
CA LYS A 285 -8.31 -37.78 4.29
C LYS A 285 -8.04 -38.07 5.76
#